data_AF-A0A679L6Y6-F1
#
_entry.id   AF-A0A679L6Y6-F1
#
_cell.length_a   1.000
_cell.length_b   1.000
_cell.length_c   1.000
_cell.angle_alpha   90.00
_cell.angle_beta   90.00
_cell.angle_gamma   90.00
#
_symmetry.space_group_name_H-M   'P 1'
#
loop_
_entity.id
_entity.type
_entity.pdbx_description
1 polymer ?
#
loop_
_entity_poly.entity_id
_entity_poly.type
_entity_poly.pdbx_seq_one_letter_code
_entity_poly.pdbx_strand_id
1 'polypeptide(L)'
;CKFWNDGVKSELENLFQHISTNNTSMTTYCKAFGDENPDSVERKACNHIAAGLKYIEDITSSGSTANKTGHQDDDNFFKQSMMCAALNLYADKIRDASSTKCPIDESKIKKMFDNWNVFNKFSSSTSCSTSGVSASGVNKCFECTRQNEDFKDCKLSVSSSLISATSPSKQPTGTCNKEESKVTTQIDGLLFKNDDPSQPHSIPQVKDTLSTITNMSNSFCTQLQCAAKQYYVKVKSGKSNEVNW
;
A
#
# COMPACT_ATOMS: atom_id res chain seq x y z
N CYS A 1 -20.36 -11.18 -2.62
CA CYS A 1 -19.72 -10.28 -1.64
C CYS A 1 -18.92 -11.01 -0.57
N LYS A 2 -19.18 -12.30 -0.34
CA LYS A 2 -18.45 -13.11 0.64
C LYS A 2 -16.94 -13.02 0.45
N PHE A 3 -16.49 -13.05 -0.81
CA PHE A 3 -15.07 -12.91 -1.16
C PHE A 3 -14.44 -11.62 -0.59
N TRP A 4 -15.05 -10.47 -0.86
CA TRP A 4 -14.53 -9.17 -0.42
C TRP A 4 -14.64 -8.96 1.09
N ASN A 5 -15.81 -9.26 1.67
CA ASN A 5 -16.10 -8.96 3.06
C ASN A 5 -15.48 -9.95 4.04
N ASP A 6 -15.49 -11.25 3.71
CA ASP A 6 -15.03 -12.30 4.61
C ASP A 6 -13.58 -12.69 4.31
N GLY A 7 -13.14 -12.56 3.05
CA GLY A 7 -11.80 -12.96 2.60
C GLY A 7 -10.79 -11.81 2.58
N VAL A 8 -11.09 -10.73 1.84
CA VAL A 8 -10.12 -9.66 1.58
C VAL A 8 -10.03 -8.64 2.72
N LYS A 9 -11.17 -8.25 3.31
CA LYS A 9 -11.23 -7.15 4.29
C LYS A 9 -10.32 -7.37 5.49
N SER A 10 -10.34 -8.56 6.09
CA SER A 10 -9.51 -8.91 7.26
C SER A 10 -8.02 -8.83 6.96
N GLU A 11 -7.61 -9.27 5.78
CA GLU A 11 -6.22 -9.19 5.31
C GLU A 11 -5.77 -7.72 5.14
N LEU A 12 -6.64 -6.87 4.59
CA LEU A 12 -6.36 -5.44 4.49
C LEU A 12 -6.34 -4.75 5.87
N GLU A 13 -7.19 -5.16 6.81
CA GLU A 13 -7.19 -4.64 8.18
C GLU A 13 -5.84 -4.93 8.86
N ASN A 14 -5.33 -6.15 8.72
CA ASN A 14 -4.02 -6.52 9.24
C ASN A 14 -2.88 -5.73 8.59
N LEU A 15 -2.91 -5.54 7.27
CA LEU A 15 -1.93 -4.73 6.54
C LEU A 15 -1.87 -3.29 7.08
N PHE A 16 -3.02 -2.61 7.17
CA PHE A 16 -3.03 -1.21 7.58
C PHE A 16 -2.84 -1.01 9.08
N GLN A 17 -3.20 -2.00 9.91
CA GLN A 17 -2.79 -2.05 11.31
C GLN A 17 -1.26 -2.16 11.44
N HIS A 18 -0.62 -3.00 10.62
CA HIS A 18 0.83 -3.12 10.60
C HIS A 18 1.50 -1.82 10.14
N ILE A 19 1.01 -1.20 9.05
CA ILE A 19 1.50 0.09 8.55
C ILE A 19 1.40 1.17 9.64
N SER A 20 0.26 1.25 10.33
CA SER A 20 0.03 2.23 11.39
C SER A 20 1.01 2.06 12.56
N THR A 21 1.34 0.83 12.93
CA THR A 21 2.19 0.52 14.09
C THR A 21 3.69 0.53 13.78
N ASN A 22 4.10 0.18 12.56
CA ASN A 22 5.50 -0.03 12.20
C ASN A 22 6.09 1.06 11.28
N ASN A 23 5.39 2.18 11.07
CA ASN A 23 5.88 3.23 10.16
C ASN A 23 7.25 3.83 10.59
N THR A 24 7.64 3.79 11.86
CA THR A 24 8.92 4.38 12.31
C THR A 24 10.13 3.46 12.14
N SER A 25 9.92 2.14 12.03
CA SER A 25 11.01 1.15 11.95
C SER A 25 11.65 1.06 10.56
N MET A 26 11.08 1.73 9.56
CA MET A 26 11.53 1.68 8.16
C MET A 26 12.59 2.73 7.81
N THR A 27 13.05 3.49 8.79
CA THR A 27 13.92 4.66 8.60
C THR A 27 15.17 4.36 7.76
N THR A 28 15.78 3.18 7.91
CA THR A 28 16.97 2.76 7.13
C THR A 28 16.70 2.76 5.62
N TYR A 29 15.55 2.23 5.19
CA TYR A 29 15.16 2.18 3.78
C TYR A 29 14.75 3.56 3.25
N CYS A 30 14.34 4.46 4.13
CA CYS A 30 13.80 5.74 3.72
C CYS A 30 14.77 6.91 3.88
N LYS A 31 16.03 6.68 4.31
CA LYS A 31 17.06 7.71 4.55
C LYS A 31 17.25 8.75 3.45
N ALA A 32 17.03 8.37 2.19
CA ALA A 32 17.18 9.27 1.05
C ALA A 32 15.95 10.14 0.74
N PHE A 33 14.81 9.95 1.42
CA PHE A 33 13.56 10.65 1.09
C PHE A 33 13.34 11.87 1.99
N GLY A 34 13.02 13.01 1.36
CA GLY A 34 12.74 14.25 2.07
C GLY A 34 13.96 14.98 2.59
N ASP A 35 15.05 14.94 1.82
CA ASP A 35 16.13 15.93 1.90
C ASP A 35 16.73 16.02 3.33
N GLU A 36 17.10 14.85 3.86
CA GLU A 36 17.62 14.62 5.22
C GLU A 36 16.70 15.03 6.38
N ASN A 37 15.49 15.54 6.12
CA ASN A 37 14.51 15.87 7.13
C ASN A 37 13.66 14.63 7.50
N PRO A 38 13.82 14.07 8.72
CA PRO A 38 13.06 12.90 9.16
C PRO A 38 11.55 13.16 9.30
N ASP A 39 11.15 14.42 9.52
CA ASP A 39 9.76 14.82 9.70
C ASP A 39 9.06 15.19 8.38
N SER A 40 9.79 15.17 7.27
CA SER A 40 9.26 15.53 5.96
C SER A 40 8.11 14.62 5.53
N VAL A 41 7.21 15.16 4.72
CA VAL A 41 6.07 14.41 4.15
C VAL A 41 6.55 13.26 3.28
N GLU A 42 7.63 13.44 2.51
CA GLU A 42 8.25 12.36 1.72
C GLU A 42 8.82 11.24 2.60
N ARG A 43 9.47 11.59 3.73
CA ARG A 43 9.98 10.59 4.67
C ARG A 43 8.86 9.75 5.25
N LYS A 44 7.81 10.42 5.76
CA LYS A 44 6.64 9.75 6.34
C LYS A 44 5.96 8.85 5.31
N ALA A 45 5.77 9.33 4.08
CA ALA A 45 5.20 8.54 3.00
C ALA A 45 6.02 7.27 2.71
N CYS A 46 7.34 7.42 2.54
CA CYS A 46 8.23 6.27 2.32
C CYS A 46 8.13 5.26 3.45
N ASN A 47 8.17 5.74 4.69
CA ASN A 47 8.11 4.92 5.90
C ASN A 47 6.83 4.06 5.97
N HIS A 48 5.67 4.64 5.63
CA HIS A 48 4.40 3.91 5.62
C HIS A 48 4.31 2.92 4.45
N ILE A 49 4.78 3.30 3.27
CA ILE A 49 4.84 2.41 2.10
C ILE A 49 5.76 1.22 2.38
N ALA A 50 6.97 1.47 2.90
CA ALA A 50 7.94 0.44 3.25
C ALA A 50 7.40 -0.51 4.32
N ALA A 51 6.66 -0.01 5.32
CA ALA A 51 6.03 -0.88 6.33
C ALA A 51 4.99 -1.83 5.72
N GLY A 52 4.23 -1.34 4.73
CA GLY A 52 3.29 -2.17 3.97
C GLY A 52 4.00 -3.21 3.12
N LEU A 53 5.05 -2.81 2.40
CA LEU A 53 5.86 -3.73 1.59
C LEU A 53 6.52 -4.83 2.43
N LYS A 54 7.02 -4.46 3.61
CA LYS A 54 7.57 -5.42 4.59
C LYS A 54 6.53 -6.45 5.02
N TYR A 55 5.35 -5.98 5.42
CA TYR A 55 4.28 -6.88 5.85
C TYR A 55 3.91 -7.88 4.74
N ILE A 56 3.79 -7.39 3.49
CA ILE A 56 3.47 -8.21 2.33
C ILE A 56 4.53 -9.30 2.10
N GLU A 57 5.82 -8.97 2.21
CA GLU A 57 6.90 -9.94 2.11
C GLU A 57 6.83 -11.01 3.21
N ASP A 58 6.58 -10.57 4.46
CA ASP A 58 6.59 -11.40 5.66
C ASP A 58 5.41 -12.40 5.72
N ILE A 59 4.33 -12.23 4.93
CA ILE A 59 3.18 -13.16 4.85
C ILE A 59 3.61 -14.60 4.58
N THR A 60 4.72 -14.77 3.88
CA THR A 60 5.26 -16.08 3.54
C THR A 60 5.81 -16.86 4.75
N SER A 61 6.00 -16.20 5.90
CA SER A 61 6.67 -16.73 7.10
C SER A 61 5.71 -17.28 8.16
N SER A 62 4.42 -16.93 8.09
CA SER A 62 3.41 -17.24 9.13
C SER A 62 2.83 -18.66 9.07
N GLY A 63 3.46 -19.60 8.37
CA GLY A 63 2.98 -20.98 8.18
C GLY A 63 4.08 -22.04 8.27
N SER A 64 5.11 -21.80 9.08
CA SER A 64 6.26 -22.72 9.21
C SER A 64 5.93 -23.98 10.01
N THR A 65 5.14 -24.87 9.41
CA THR A 65 5.09 -26.30 9.76
C THR A 65 5.16 -27.13 8.48
N ALA A 66 6.40 -27.39 8.04
CA ALA A 66 6.95 -28.52 7.27
C ALA A 66 6.12 -29.35 6.24
N ASN A 67 4.90 -29.01 5.87
CA ASN A 67 4.08 -29.71 4.87
C ASN A 67 3.22 -28.71 4.11
N LYS A 68 3.84 -27.95 3.21
CA LYS A 68 3.11 -27.11 2.27
C LYS A 68 2.44 -28.00 1.23
N THR A 69 1.12 -28.07 1.26
CA THR A 69 0.33 -28.52 0.11
C THR A 69 0.29 -27.37 -0.90
N GLY A 70 0.21 -27.65 -2.21
CA GLY A 70 0.23 -26.61 -3.25
C GLY A 70 -0.80 -25.48 -3.05
N HIS A 71 -1.90 -25.77 -2.35
CA HIS A 71 -2.94 -24.81 -2.00
C HIS A 71 -2.49 -23.66 -1.08
N GLN A 72 -1.47 -23.85 -0.22
CA GLN A 72 -1.00 -22.82 0.71
C GLN A 72 -0.09 -21.77 0.04
N ASP A 73 0.67 -22.17 -0.97
CA ASP A 73 1.53 -21.23 -1.71
C ASP A 73 0.70 -20.34 -2.64
N ASP A 74 -0.34 -20.90 -3.27
CA ASP A 74 -1.31 -20.13 -4.08
C ASP A 74 -2.09 -19.10 -3.23
N ASP A 75 -2.52 -19.47 -2.02
CA ASP A 75 -3.21 -18.57 -1.09
C ASP A 75 -2.31 -17.39 -0.65
N ASN A 76 -1.04 -17.67 -0.35
CA ASN A 76 -0.08 -16.61 0.00
C ASN A 76 0.17 -15.66 -1.16
N PHE A 77 0.40 -16.18 -2.38
CA PHE A 77 0.59 -15.35 -3.55
C PHE A 77 -0.62 -14.46 -3.83
N PHE A 78 -1.82 -15.02 -3.67
CA PHE A 78 -3.07 -14.30 -3.81
C PHE A 78 -3.20 -13.16 -2.78
N LYS A 79 -2.96 -13.45 -1.50
CA LYS A 79 -2.95 -12.45 -0.41
C LYS A 79 -1.96 -11.33 -0.69
N GLN A 80 -0.73 -11.68 -1.05
CA GLN A 80 0.32 -10.72 -1.38
C GLN A 80 -0.07 -9.82 -2.56
N SER A 81 -0.67 -10.40 -3.61
CA SER A 81 -1.17 -9.66 -4.78
C SER A 81 -2.27 -8.68 -4.40
N MET A 82 -3.26 -9.11 -3.60
CA MET A 82 -4.36 -8.26 -3.14
C MET A 82 -3.91 -7.14 -2.22
N MET A 83 -2.95 -7.41 -1.33
CA MET A 83 -2.38 -6.39 -0.45
C MET A 83 -1.48 -5.42 -1.21
N CYS A 84 -0.72 -5.88 -2.21
CA CYS A 84 0.08 -5.01 -3.07
C CYS A 84 -0.81 -4.06 -3.89
N ALA A 85 -1.94 -4.58 -4.39
CA ALA A 85 -3.00 -3.80 -5.01
C ALA A 85 -3.54 -2.70 -4.08
N ALA A 86 -3.84 -3.05 -2.82
CA ALA A 86 -4.28 -2.08 -1.82
C ALA A 86 -3.21 -1.04 -1.47
N LEU A 87 -1.95 -1.44 -1.37
CA LEU A 87 -0.85 -0.54 -1.09
C LEU A 87 -0.61 0.45 -2.23
N ASN A 88 -0.82 0.03 -3.48
CA ASN A 88 -0.77 0.92 -4.65
C ASN A 88 -1.88 1.98 -4.63
N LEU A 89 -3.13 1.60 -4.32
CA LEU A 89 -4.22 2.57 -4.16
C LEU A 89 -3.96 3.53 -2.99
N TYR A 90 -3.39 3.02 -1.90
CA TYR A 90 -2.98 3.86 -0.79
C TYR A 90 -1.89 4.86 -1.18
N ALA A 91 -0.91 4.45 -1.99
CA ALA A 91 0.11 5.34 -2.52
C ALA A 91 -0.49 6.45 -3.40
N ASP A 92 -1.51 6.14 -4.21
CA ASP A 92 -2.28 7.16 -4.94
C ASP A 92 -2.95 8.15 -3.98
N LYS A 93 -3.58 7.69 -2.90
CA LYS A 93 -4.18 8.61 -1.92
C LYS A 93 -3.14 9.45 -1.16
N ILE A 94 -1.95 8.91 -0.89
CA ILE A 94 -0.85 9.69 -0.31
C ILE A 94 -0.49 10.86 -1.25
N ARG A 95 -0.31 10.56 -2.55
CA ARG A 95 -0.04 11.58 -3.58
C ARG A 95 -1.14 12.64 -3.59
N ASP A 96 -2.39 12.20 -3.68
CA ASP A 96 -3.53 13.09 -3.87
C ASP A 96 -3.76 13.95 -2.62
N ALA A 97 -3.67 13.38 -1.41
CA ALA A 97 -3.82 14.10 -0.15
C ALA A 97 -2.68 15.09 0.12
N SER A 98 -1.48 14.84 -0.43
CA SER A 98 -0.32 15.71 -0.28
C SER A 98 -0.23 16.80 -1.36
N SER A 99 -0.85 16.61 -2.53
CA SER A 99 -0.77 17.49 -3.70
C SER A 99 -0.94 18.99 -3.41
N THR A 100 -1.87 19.34 -2.53
CA THR A 100 -2.19 20.74 -2.22
C THR A 100 -1.36 21.32 -1.09
N LYS A 101 -0.72 20.50 -0.25
CA LYS A 101 -0.02 20.88 0.99
C LYS A 101 1.49 20.74 0.88
N CYS A 102 1.95 19.60 0.40
CA CYS A 102 3.35 19.27 0.22
C CYS A 102 3.45 18.25 -0.92
N PRO A 103 3.45 18.71 -2.18
CA PRO A 103 3.27 17.82 -3.32
C PRO A 103 4.38 16.78 -3.40
N ILE A 104 4.00 15.50 -3.48
CA ILE A 104 4.92 14.39 -3.77
C ILE A 104 4.73 14.00 -5.23
N ASP A 105 5.78 14.11 -6.04
CA ASP A 105 5.75 13.68 -7.43
C ASP A 105 5.64 12.15 -7.54
N GLU A 106 4.93 11.65 -8.55
CA GLU A 106 4.75 10.20 -8.79
C GLU A 106 6.09 9.47 -8.91
N SER A 107 7.11 10.09 -9.52
CA SER A 107 8.44 9.48 -9.62
C SER A 107 9.09 9.29 -8.25
N LYS A 108 8.77 10.13 -7.26
CA LYS A 108 9.27 9.98 -5.89
C LYS A 108 8.58 8.81 -5.20
N ILE A 109 7.27 8.64 -5.39
CA ILE A 109 6.53 7.46 -4.90
C ILE A 109 7.07 6.18 -5.55
N LYS A 110 7.28 6.18 -6.88
CA LYS A 110 7.89 5.04 -7.57
C LYS A 110 9.25 4.67 -6.97
N LYS A 111 10.10 5.67 -6.70
CA LYS A 111 11.40 5.47 -6.03
C LYS A 111 11.25 4.84 -4.64
N MET A 112 10.18 5.11 -3.89
CA MET A 112 9.98 4.47 -2.57
C MET A 112 9.79 2.96 -2.70
N PHE A 113 8.99 2.51 -3.67
CA PHE A 113 8.82 1.08 -3.99
C PHE A 113 10.12 0.47 -4.53
N ASP A 114 10.76 1.13 -5.50
CA ASP A 114 12.00 0.64 -6.11
C ASP A 114 13.09 0.48 -5.05
N ASN A 115 13.25 1.47 -4.16
CA ASN A 115 14.27 1.46 -3.13
C ASN A 115 14.03 0.34 -2.12
N TRP A 116 12.78 0.15 -1.66
CA TRP A 116 12.43 -1.00 -0.82
C TRP A 116 12.81 -2.32 -1.49
N ASN A 117 12.39 -2.53 -2.75
CA ASN A 117 12.63 -3.79 -3.45
C ASN A 117 14.12 -4.06 -3.66
N VAL A 118 14.92 -3.02 -3.93
CA VAL A 118 16.38 -3.11 -3.99
C VAL A 118 16.94 -3.55 -2.64
N PHE A 119 16.63 -2.85 -1.56
CA PHE A 119 17.13 -3.21 -0.23
C PHE A 119 16.67 -4.59 0.23
N ASN A 120 15.43 -4.97 -0.04
CA ASN A 120 14.88 -6.27 0.36
C ASN A 120 15.58 -7.43 -0.35
N LYS A 121 15.91 -7.25 -1.64
CA LYS A 121 16.70 -8.21 -2.43
C LYS A 121 18.10 -8.45 -1.85
N PHE A 122 18.69 -7.47 -1.17
CA PHE A 122 20.03 -7.56 -0.58
C PHE A 122 20.04 -7.91 0.92
N SER A 123 18.99 -7.55 1.67
CA SER A 123 18.92 -7.77 3.12
C SER A 123 18.41 -9.15 3.51
N SER A 124 17.74 -9.86 2.61
CA SER A 124 17.32 -11.24 2.84
C SER A 124 18.53 -12.17 2.68
N SER A 125 18.88 -12.91 3.73
CA SER A 125 19.84 -14.03 3.69
C SER A 125 19.40 -15.18 2.75
N THR A 126 18.25 -15.02 2.10
CA THR A 126 17.72 -15.88 1.05
C THR A 126 17.78 -15.08 -0.25
N SER A 127 18.95 -15.04 -0.88
CA SER A 127 19.10 -14.47 -2.21
C SER A 127 17.98 -15.00 -3.11
N CYS A 128 17.18 -14.10 -3.65
CA CYS A 128 16.29 -14.39 -4.77
C CYS A 128 17.11 -15.02 -5.87
N SER A 129 17.13 -16.35 -5.91
CA SER A 129 17.96 -17.08 -6.85
C SER A 129 17.39 -16.79 -8.23
N THR A 130 18.19 -16.19 -9.10
CA THR A 130 17.85 -15.93 -10.52
C THR A 130 17.56 -17.23 -11.30
N SER A 131 17.85 -18.37 -10.68
CA SER A 131 17.40 -19.70 -11.09
C SER A 131 16.29 -20.12 -10.13
N GLY A 132 15.08 -20.38 -10.62
CA GLY A 132 13.86 -20.64 -9.84
C GLY A 132 13.84 -21.91 -8.97
N VAL A 133 14.96 -22.26 -8.35
CA VAL A 133 15.10 -23.32 -7.36
C VAL A 133 16.10 -22.83 -6.31
N SER A 134 15.63 -22.39 -5.14
CA SER A 134 16.52 -22.27 -3.98
C SER A 134 16.83 -23.66 -3.45
N ALA A 135 18.03 -23.86 -2.88
CA ALA A 135 18.47 -25.12 -2.25
C ALA A 135 17.61 -25.57 -1.05
N SER A 136 16.57 -24.80 -0.70
CA SER A 136 15.60 -25.12 0.36
C SER A 136 14.15 -25.13 -0.13
N GLY A 137 13.89 -25.13 -1.45
CA GLY A 137 12.55 -25.30 -2.03
C GLY A 137 11.60 -24.12 -1.83
N VAL A 138 12.11 -22.96 -1.42
CA VAL A 138 11.31 -21.78 -1.11
C VAL A 138 11.69 -20.67 -2.11
N ASN A 139 10.91 -20.56 -3.18
CA ASN A 139 10.99 -19.46 -4.15
C ASN A 139 10.23 -18.24 -3.60
N LYS A 140 10.82 -17.51 -2.65
CA LYS A 140 10.18 -16.35 -2.01
C LYS A 140 10.75 -15.04 -2.54
N CYS A 141 10.26 -14.58 -3.68
CA CYS A 141 10.57 -13.24 -4.19
C CYS A 141 9.32 -12.60 -4.78
N PHE A 142 8.28 -12.47 -3.95
CA PHE A 142 7.15 -11.64 -4.32
C PHE A 142 7.62 -10.18 -4.40
N GLU A 143 7.56 -9.59 -5.59
CA GLU A 143 7.95 -8.19 -5.82
C GLU A 143 6.71 -7.33 -6.01
N CYS A 144 6.37 -6.54 -4.98
CA CYS A 144 5.33 -5.53 -5.11
C CYS A 144 5.92 -4.26 -5.73
N THR A 145 5.55 -3.98 -6.97
CA THR A 145 6.00 -2.79 -7.70
C THR A 145 4.94 -1.69 -7.67
N ARG A 146 5.37 -0.44 -7.87
CA ARG A 146 4.45 0.68 -8.06
C ARG A 146 3.74 0.50 -9.40
N GLN A 147 2.42 0.30 -9.34
CA GLN A 147 1.49 0.18 -10.45
C GLN A 147 0.54 1.38 -10.42
N ASN A 148 0.31 2.03 -11.56
CA ASN A 148 -0.59 3.20 -11.64
C ASN A 148 -1.62 3.05 -12.76
N GLU A 149 -1.20 2.86 -14.01
CA GLU A 149 -2.14 2.84 -15.14
C GLU A 149 -2.72 1.44 -15.38
N ASP A 150 -1.87 0.42 -15.51
CA ASP A 150 -2.30 -0.96 -15.81
C ASP A 150 -3.20 -1.57 -14.71
N PHE A 151 -3.05 -1.09 -13.47
CA PHE A 151 -3.82 -1.59 -12.35
C PHE A 151 -5.28 -1.08 -12.32
N LYS A 152 -5.59 0.06 -12.97
CA LYS A 152 -6.93 0.66 -12.94
C LYS A 152 -8.00 -0.27 -13.51
N ASP A 153 -7.62 -1.07 -14.50
CA ASP A 153 -8.49 -2.00 -15.21
C ASP A 153 -8.35 -3.46 -14.71
N CYS A 154 -7.67 -3.67 -13.58
CA CYS A 154 -7.54 -5.00 -12.99
C CYS A 154 -8.92 -5.57 -12.60
N LYS A 155 -9.25 -6.71 -13.21
CA LYS A 155 -10.50 -7.44 -13.01
C LYS A 155 -10.23 -8.80 -12.38
N LEU A 156 -11.07 -9.14 -11.42
CA LEU A 156 -11.10 -10.43 -10.77
C LEU A 156 -11.87 -11.43 -11.65
N SER A 157 -11.22 -12.54 -11.98
CA SER A 157 -11.84 -13.67 -12.68
C SER A 157 -12.15 -14.79 -11.69
N VAL A 158 -13.28 -14.68 -11.00
CA VAL A 158 -13.79 -15.69 -10.07
C VAL A 158 -15.28 -15.95 -10.33
N SER A 159 -15.79 -17.05 -9.78
CA SER A 159 -17.23 -17.37 -9.88
C SER A 159 -18.09 -16.19 -9.42
N SER A 160 -19.11 -15.84 -10.21
CA SER A 160 -20.08 -14.79 -9.86
C SER A 160 -20.73 -15.06 -8.51
N SER A 161 -20.98 -16.33 -8.15
CA SER A 161 -21.54 -16.68 -6.84
C SER A 161 -20.71 -16.21 -5.63
N LEU A 162 -19.40 -15.96 -5.79
CA LEU A 162 -18.51 -15.49 -4.71
C LEU A 162 -18.55 -13.95 -4.57
N ILE A 163 -18.71 -13.25 -5.69
CA ILE A 163 -18.66 -11.78 -5.77
C ILE A 163 -20.06 -11.14 -5.78
N SER A 164 -21.08 -11.84 -6.25
CA SER A 164 -22.47 -11.41 -6.22
C SER A 164 -23.06 -11.35 -4.81
N ALA A 165 -23.95 -10.40 -4.59
CA ALA A 165 -24.74 -10.29 -3.36
C ALA A 165 -25.85 -11.33 -3.36
N THR A 166 -25.65 -12.47 -2.68
CA THR A 166 -26.58 -13.62 -2.77
C THR A 166 -27.80 -13.56 -1.83
N SER A 167 -28.17 -12.42 -1.22
CA SER A 167 -29.40 -12.36 -0.41
C SER A 167 -30.08 -10.99 -0.31
N PRO A 168 -31.43 -10.94 -0.39
CA PRO A 168 -32.25 -9.74 -0.15
C PRO A 168 -32.45 -9.39 1.34
N SER A 169 -31.97 -10.20 2.30
CA SER A 169 -32.27 -10.05 3.73
C SER A 169 -31.15 -9.47 4.61
N LYS A 170 -29.96 -9.21 4.06
CA LYS A 170 -28.93 -8.37 4.69
C LYS A 170 -28.43 -7.39 3.64
N GLN A 171 -28.66 -6.11 3.89
CA GLN A 171 -28.20 -5.03 3.02
C GLN A 171 -26.70 -5.25 2.72
N PRO A 172 -26.29 -5.32 1.45
CA PRO A 172 -24.89 -5.55 1.10
C PRO A 172 -24.04 -4.42 1.68
N THR A 173 -23.06 -4.77 2.50
CA THR A 173 -22.10 -3.83 3.07
C THR A 173 -21.02 -3.51 2.02
N GLY A 174 -20.73 -2.22 1.79
CA GLY A 174 -19.70 -1.75 0.84
C GLY A 174 -20.13 -1.58 -0.63
N THR A 175 -19.16 -1.40 -1.55
CA THR A 175 -19.35 -1.12 -3.01
C THR A 175 -19.86 -2.32 -3.82
N CYS A 176 -20.35 -3.34 -3.14
CA CYS A 176 -20.55 -4.67 -3.67
C CYS A 176 -21.70 -4.77 -4.71
N ASN A 177 -22.54 -3.75 -4.82
CA ASN A 177 -23.61 -3.64 -5.82
C ASN A 177 -23.16 -2.95 -7.13
N LYS A 178 -21.90 -2.51 -7.24
CA LYS A 178 -21.34 -1.83 -8.43
C LYS A 178 -19.94 -2.36 -8.74
N GLU A 179 -19.73 -2.83 -9.97
CA GLU A 179 -18.41 -3.26 -10.46
C GLU A 179 -17.72 -4.29 -9.53
N GLU A 180 -18.44 -5.33 -9.11
CA GLU A 180 -17.99 -6.34 -8.13
C GLU A 180 -16.73 -7.13 -8.53
N SER A 181 -16.47 -7.20 -9.84
CA SER A 181 -15.26 -7.80 -10.41
C SER A 181 -14.11 -6.81 -10.55
N LYS A 182 -14.32 -5.50 -10.41
CA LYS A 182 -13.26 -4.50 -10.56
C LYS A 182 -12.52 -4.33 -9.23
N VAL A 183 -11.28 -4.82 -9.20
CA VAL A 183 -10.47 -4.89 -7.97
C VAL A 183 -10.27 -3.52 -7.34
N THR A 184 -10.01 -2.50 -8.17
CA THR A 184 -9.78 -1.13 -7.70
C THR A 184 -10.99 -0.53 -6.99
N THR A 185 -12.19 -0.67 -7.57
CA THR A 185 -13.44 -0.16 -6.99
C THR A 185 -13.77 -0.83 -5.65
N GLN A 186 -13.49 -2.12 -5.52
CA GLN A 186 -13.79 -2.88 -4.30
C GLN A 186 -12.79 -2.56 -3.19
N ILE A 187 -11.49 -2.57 -3.48
CA ILE A 187 -10.46 -2.20 -2.49
C ILE A 187 -10.62 -0.74 -2.06
N ASP A 188 -10.80 0.22 -2.99
CA ASP A 188 -11.02 1.63 -2.62
C ASP A 188 -12.26 1.79 -1.71
N GLY A 189 -13.32 1.01 -1.96
CA GLY A 189 -14.49 0.93 -1.09
C GLY A 189 -14.14 0.48 0.34
N LEU A 190 -13.37 -0.60 0.48
CA LEU A 190 -12.95 -1.14 1.77
C LEU A 190 -11.98 -0.21 2.52
N LEU A 191 -11.15 0.54 1.81
CA LEU A 191 -10.14 1.39 2.43
C LEU A 191 -10.68 2.78 2.80
N PHE A 192 -11.58 3.36 2.00
CA PHE A 192 -11.87 4.79 2.07
C PHE A 192 -13.35 5.17 2.20
N LYS A 193 -14.31 4.29 1.84
CA LYS A 193 -15.73 4.67 1.88
C LYS A 193 -16.34 4.46 3.27
N ASN A 194 -16.91 5.54 3.81
CA ASN A 194 -17.67 5.57 5.04
C ASN A 194 -19.09 6.02 4.73
N ASP A 195 -19.84 5.19 4.01
CA ASP A 195 -21.22 5.52 3.62
C ASP A 195 -22.23 5.29 4.77
N ASP A 196 -21.82 4.61 5.87
CA ASP A 196 -22.64 4.34 7.05
C ASP A 196 -21.87 4.59 8.37
N PRO A 197 -22.24 5.59 9.19
CA PRO A 197 -21.65 5.85 10.51
C PRO A 197 -21.93 4.77 11.57
N SER A 198 -22.94 3.93 11.36
CA SER A 198 -23.34 2.87 12.30
C SER A 198 -22.60 1.54 12.09
N GLN A 199 -21.91 1.41 10.95
CA GLN A 199 -21.04 0.30 10.58
C GLN A 199 -19.85 0.86 9.78
N PRO A 200 -18.78 1.34 10.42
CA PRO A 200 -17.63 1.87 9.68
C PRO A 200 -17.03 0.78 8.80
N HIS A 201 -17.28 0.89 7.50
CA HIS A 201 -16.83 -0.07 6.50
C HIS A 201 -15.41 0.23 5.98
N SER A 202 -14.90 1.44 6.23
CA SER A 202 -13.51 1.77 5.95
C SER A 202 -12.57 1.28 7.05
N ILE A 203 -11.33 1.00 6.67
CA ILE A 203 -10.26 0.68 7.60
C ILE A 203 -9.74 1.99 8.20
N PRO A 204 -10.02 2.32 9.47
CA PRO A 204 -9.78 3.65 10.03
C PRO A 204 -8.30 4.07 9.99
N GLN A 205 -7.39 3.10 10.14
CA GLN A 205 -5.94 3.29 10.10
C GLN A 205 -5.47 3.94 8.80
N VAL A 206 -6.19 3.72 7.69
CA VAL A 206 -5.87 4.34 6.41
C VAL A 206 -6.00 5.86 6.49
N LYS A 207 -7.09 6.37 7.08
CA LYS A 207 -7.32 7.80 7.25
C LYS A 207 -6.35 8.43 8.26
N ASP A 208 -6.07 7.71 9.35
CA ASP A 208 -5.18 8.18 10.40
C ASP A 208 -3.73 8.30 9.91
N THR A 209 -3.27 7.31 9.13
CA THR A 209 -1.94 7.35 8.53
C THR A 209 -1.82 8.42 7.45
N LEU A 210 -2.83 8.63 6.60
CA LEU A 210 -2.84 9.76 5.65
C LEU A 210 -2.75 11.12 6.36
N SER A 211 -3.46 11.26 7.48
CA SER A 211 -3.41 12.48 8.30
C SER A 211 -2.02 12.67 8.92
N THR A 212 -1.41 11.58 9.40
CA THR A 212 -0.06 11.56 9.95
C THR A 212 0.99 11.94 8.91
N ILE A 213 0.94 11.35 7.72
CA ILE A 213 1.86 11.63 6.60
C ILE A 213 1.80 13.10 6.19
N THR A 214 0.59 13.65 6.06
CA THR A 214 0.38 15.02 5.59
C THR A 214 0.50 16.08 6.70
N ASN A 215 0.72 15.68 7.95
CA ASN A 215 0.90 16.61 9.06
C ASN A 215 2.29 17.26 9.00
N MET A 216 2.30 18.58 8.83
CA MET A 216 3.48 19.44 8.77
C MET A 216 3.65 20.30 10.03
N SER A 217 2.66 20.32 10.94
CA SER A 217 2.62 21.26 12.07
C SER A 217 3.73 21.04 13.09
N ASN A 218 4.33 19.85 13.09
CA ASN A 218 5.31 19.46 14.10
C ASN A 218 6.74 19.91 13.77
N SER A 219 6.99 20.52 12.60
CA SER A 219 8.35 20.86 12.16
C SER A 219 8.37 22.09 11.24
N PHE A 220 9.04 23.16 11.67
CA PHE A 220 9.26 24.35 10.85
C PHE A 220 10.00 24.03 9.54
N CYS A 221 11.01 23.16 9.59
CA CYS A 221 11.73 22.71 8.40
C CYS A 221 10.78 22.03 7.40
N THR A 222 9.85 21.21 7.90
CA THR A 222 8.84 20.56 7.04
C THR A 222 7.92 21.59 6.40
N GLN A 223 7.43 22.59 7.16
CA GLN A 223 6.60 23.66 6.60
C GLN A 223 7.33 24.43 5.49
N LEU A 224 8.60 24.77 5.71
CA LEU A 224 9.40 25.52 4.75
C LEU A 224 9.71 24.72 3.48
N GLN A 225 10.10 23.45 3.62
CA GLN A 225 10.30 22.53 2.50
C GLN A 225 9.03 22.40 1.64
N CYS A 226 7.88 22.23 2.29
CA CYS A 226 6.61 22.09 1.60
C CYS A 226 6.18 23.38 0.90
N ALA A 227 6.40 24.55 1.52
CA ALA A 227 6.17 25.85 0.89
C ALA A 227 7.04 26.06 -0.35
N ALA A 228 8.33 25.68 -0.30
CA ALA A 228 9.23 25.74 -1.45
C ALA A 228 8.75 24.84 -2.60
N LYS A 229 8.37 23.60 -2.30
CA LYS A 229 7.79 22.65 -3.28
C LYS A 229 6.49 23.18 -3.90
N GLN A 230 5.59 23.72 -3.08
CA GLN A 230 4.36 24.34 -3.58
C GLN A 230 4.62 25.53 -4.49
N TYR A 231 5.54 26.43 -4.10
CA TYR A 231 5.91 27.60 -4.89
C TYR A 231 6.44 27.17 -6.26
N TYR A 232 7.36 26.20 -6.29
CA TYR A 232 7.94 25.72 -7.53
C TYR A 232 6.89 25.09 -8.45
N VAL A 233 6.02 24.22 -7.92
CA VAL A 233 4.94 23.60 -8.71
C VAL A 233 3.96 24.65 -9.24
N LYS A 234 3.49 25.59 -8.40
CA LYS A 234 2.45 26.55 -8.77
C LYS A 234 2.94 27.72 -9.62
N VAL A 235 4.15 28.21 -9.35
CA VAL A 235 4.67 29.45 -9.97
C VAL A 235 5.63 29.13 -11.11
N LYS A 236 6.44 28.09 -10.99
CA LYS A 236 7.40 27.69 -12.03
C LYS A 236 6.86 26.61 -12.97
N SER A 237 5.69 26.04 -12.69
CA SER A 237 5.11 24.92 -13.44
C SER A 237 6.05 23.70 -13.55
N GLY A 238 6.98 23.57 -12.60
CA GLY A 238 7.93 22.45 -12.52
C GLY A 238 7.41 21.32 -11.63
N LYS A 239 8.21 20.27 -11.45
CA LYS A 239 7.84 19.12 -10.60
C LYS A 239 8.38 19.28 -9.19
N SER A 240 7.65 18.78 -8.19
CA SER A 240 8.07 18.95 -6.78
C SER A 240 9.35 18.19 -6.42
N ASN A 241 9.72 17.17 -7.19
CA ASN A 241 10.96 16.42 -7.05
C ASN A 241 12.21 17.14 -7.60
N GLU A 242 12.04 18.28 -8.29
CA GLU A 242 13.14 19.13 -8.78
C GLU A 242 13.62 20.13 -7.73
N VAL A 243 12.88 20.24 -6.61
CA VAL A 243 13.26 21.06 -5.46
C VAL A 243 13.99 20.19 -4.45
N ASN A 244 15.28 20.45 -4.28
CA ASN A 244 16.09 19.90 -3.20
C ASN A 244 16.28 20.96 -2.12
N TRP A 245 16.43 20.50 -0.88
CA TRP A 245 16.67 21.33 0.31
C TRP A 245 18.06 21.06 0.87
#